data_AF-A0A2V9B664-F1
#
_entry.id   AF-A0A2V9B664-F1
#
_cell.length_a   1.000
_cell.length_b   1.000
_cell.length_c   1.000
_cell.angle_alpha   90.00
_cell.angle_beta   90.00
_cell.angle_gamma   90.00
#
_symmetry.space_group_name_H-M   'P 1'
#
loop_
_entity.id
_entity.type
_entity.pdbx_description
1 polymer ?
#
loop_
_entity_poly.entity_id
_entity_poly.type
_entity_poly.pdbx_seq_one_letter_code
_entity_poly.pdbx_strand_id
1 'polypeptide(L)'
;YTFLKAEGLTIGKSLVENDKIDLAKKILADAKARNFKFLLPSDHITAPEFKADAPATTGDVAATPVHEMGLDIGPKTIKAYAAEIAKAKTIVWNGPMGVFEMPAFAKGTLEIAKAVATATDSGATSIVGGGDSVAAVHQSGVAGKISHISTGGGASLEFLGGRKLPGVEALTNR
;
A
#
# COMPACT_ATOMS: atom_id res chain seq x y z
N TYR A 1 -7.64 -3.51 5.22
CA TYR A 1 -8.37 -3.78 6.49
C TYR A 1 -8.57 -5.26 6.80
N THR A 2 -8.63 -6.17 5.81
CA THR A 2 -8.74 -7.63 6.04
C THR A 2 -7.73 -8.17 7.05
N PHE A 3 -6.45 -7.78 6.95
CA PHE A 3 -5.41 -8.16 7.93
C PHE A 3 -5.68 -7.65 9.35
N LEU A 4 -6.09 -6.39 9.51
CA LEU A 4 -6.42 -5.81 10.82
C LEU A 4 -7.61 -6.54 11.46
N LYS A 5 -8.63 -6.89 10.67
CA LYS A 5 -9.76 -7.71 11.13
C LYS A 5 -9.30 -9.13 11.50
N ALA A 6 -8.34 -9.70 10.76
CA ALA A 6 -7.76 -11.00 11.07
C ALA A 6 -6.98 -11.01 12.40
N GLU A 7 -6.43 -9.87 12.82
CA GLU A 7 -5.85 -9.65 14.16
C GLU A 7 -6.89 -9.40 15.26
N GLY A 8 -8.18 -9.40 14.92
CA GLY A 8 -9.27 -9.21 15.87
C GLY A 8 -9.65 -7.75 16.13
N LEU A 9 -9.13 -6.79 15.35
CA LEU A 9 -9.48 -5.38 15.49
C LEU A 9 -10.85 -5.07 14.87
N THR A 10 -11.56 -4.13 15.49
CA THR A 10 -12.78 -3.53 14.93
C THR A 10 -12.39 -2.60 13.79
N ILE A 11 -12.98 -2.80 12.61
CA ILE A 11 -12.65 -2.02 11.40
C ILE A 11 -13.80 -1.13 10.91
N GLY A 12 -14.85 -0.96 11.72
CA GLY A 12 -16.05 -0.19 11.36
C GLY A 12 -16.70 -0.69 10.06
N LYS A 13 -16.97 0.23 9.14
CA LYS A 13 -17.48 -0.03 7.77
C LYS A 13 -16.37 -0.20 6.73
N SER A 14 -15.11 -0.30 7.15
CA SER A 14 -13.98 -0.40 6.20
C SER A 14 -14.10 -1.64 5.32
N LEU A 15 -13.63 -1.53 4.07
CA LEU A 15 -13.71 -2.61 3.09
C LEU A 15 -12.90 -3.83 3.54
N VAL A 16 -13.56 -4.98 3.63
CA VAL A 16 -12.95 -6.26 4.03
C VAL A 16 -13.43 -7.40 3.15
N GLU A 17 -12.48 -8.23 2.72
CA GLU A 17 -12.73 -9.51 2.08
C GLU A 17 -12.88 -10.60 3.16
N ASN A 18 -14.12 -10.88 3.57
CA ASN A 18 -14.38 -11.82 4.68
C ASN A 18 -13.92 -13.25 4.37
N ASP A 19 -13.96 -13.67 3.10
CA ASP A 19 -13.50 -14.98 2.64
C ASP A 19 -11.97 -15.13 2.66
N LYS A 20 -11.22 -14.03 2.82
CA LYS A 20 -9.75 -14.02 2.90
C LYS A 20 -9.21 -13.91 4.34
N ILE A 21 -10.07 -13.83 5.35
CA ILE A 21 -9.62 -13.65 6.75
C ILE A 21 -8.69 -14.79 7.20
N ASP A 22 -9.03 -16.04 6.92
CA ASP A 22 -8.20 -17.18 7.33
C ASP A 22 -6.86 -17.22 6.60
N LEU A 23 -6.85 -16.83 5.32
CA LEU A 23 -5.61 -16.64 4.55
C LEU A 23 -4.75 -15.53 5.16
N ALA A 24 -5.35 -14.39 5.53
CA ALA A 24 -4.65 -13.28 6.16
C ALA A 24 -4.01 -13.71 7.50
N LYS A 25 -4.71 -14.48 8.34
CA LYS A 25 -4.16 -15.05 9.58
C LYS A 25 -2.95 -15.93 9.31
N LYS A 26 -3.04 -16.82 8.30
CA LYS A 26 -1.93 -17.68 7.91
C LYS A 26 -0.71 -16.87 7.47
N ILE A 27 -0.90 -15.84 6.63
CA ILE A 27 0.18 -14.96 6.18
C ILE A 27 0.85 -14.24 7.35
N LEU A 28 0.07 -13.73 8.31
CA LEU A 28 0.62 -13.06 9.51
C LEU A 28 1.43 -14.03 10.38
N ALA A 29 0.93 -15.26 10.57
CA ALA A 29 1.64 -16.31 11.30
C ALA A 29 2.95 -16.71 10.60
N ASP A 30 2.91 -16.90 9.28
CA ASP A 30 4.09 -17.22 8.47
C ASP A 30 5.13 -16.09 8.51
N ALA A 31 4.69 -14.83 8.42
CA ALA A 31 5.57 -13.67 8.54
C ALA A 31 6.27 -13.64 9.90
N LYS A 32 5.52 -13.88 11.00
CA LYS A 32 6.07 -13.97 12.35
C LYS A 32 7.07 -15.12 12.50
N ALA A 33 6.72 -16.31 12.00
CA ALA A 33 7.59 -17.49 12.06
C ALA A 33 8.92 -17.28 11.31
N ARG A 34 8.89 -16.51 10.22
CA ARG A 34 10.07 -16.18 9.40
C ARG A 34 10.83 -14.94 9.89
N ASN A 35 10.41 -14.33 11.01
CA ASN A 35 10.93 -13.05 11.49
C ASN A 35 10.90 -11.96 10.40
N PHE A 36 9.89 -12.01 9.53
CA PHE A 36 9.67 -11.02 8.49
C PHE A 36 8.97 -9.81 9.10
N LYS A 37 9.50 -8.62 8.85
CA LYS A 37 8.93 -7.38 9.37
C LYS A 37 7.67 -7.01 8.57
N PHE A 38 6.53 -7.47 9.06
CA PHE A 38 5.22 -7.19 8.48
C PHE A 38 4.59 -5.99 9.19
N LEU A 39 4.47 -4.86 8.51
CA LEU A 39 3.93 -3.62 9.09
C LEU A 39 2.49 -3.39 8.66
N LEU A 40 1.58 -3.27 9.62
CA LEU A 40 0.20 -2.83 9.41
C LEU A 40 0.01 -1.38 9.90
N PRO A 41 -0.99 -0.65 9.37
CA PRO A 41 -1.29 0.70 9.85
C PRO A 41 -1.63 0.73 11.34
N SER A 42 -1.04 1.67 12.08
CA SER A 42 -1.37 1.92 13.49
C SER A 42 -2.49 2.96 13.66
N ASP A 43 -2.58 3.87 12.70
CA ASP A 43 -3.57 4.94 12.62
C ASP A 43 -4.01 5.12 11.17
N HIS A 44 -5.19 5.71 11.00
CA HIS A 44 -5.79 5.92 9.69
C HIS A 44 -6.66 7.18 9.65
N ILE A 45 -6.96 7.61 8.43
CA ILE A 45 -7.96 8.63 8.15
C ILE A 45 -9.27 7.90 7.82
N THR A 46 -10.33 8.24 8.54
CA THR A 46 -11.65 7.65 8.43
C THR A 46 -12.70 8.69 8.03
N ALA A 47 -13.81 8.22 7.49
CA ALA A 47 -15.00 9.04 7.22
C ALA A 47 -16.28 8.21 7.36
N PRO A 48 -17.45 8.83 7.62
CA PRO A 48 -18.72 8.11 7.70
C PRO A 48 -19.23 7.59 6.35
N GLU A 49 -18.78 8.21 5.25
CA GLU A 49 -19.23 7.96 3.87
C GLU A 49 -18.05 8.00 2.89
N PHE A 50 -18.17 7.24 1.80
CA PHE A 50 -17.20 7.25 0.69
C PHE A 50 -17.48 8.42 -0.25
N LYS A 51 -17.12 9.65 0.18
CA LYS A 51 -17.28 10.88 -0.61
C LYS A 51 -16.12 11.82 -0.40
N ALA A 52 -15.77 12.59 -1.43
CA ALA A 52 -14.64 13.51 -1.40
C ALA A 52 -14.80 14.66 -0.38
N ASP A 53 -16.03 15.03 -0.05
CA ASP A 53 -16.41 16.09 0.89
C ASP A 53 -16.81 15.54 2.27
N ALA A 54 -16.69 14.23 2.49
CA ALA A 54 -16.98 13.63 3.79
C ALA A 54 -16.00 14.15 4.86
N PRO A 55 -16.47 14.40 6.10
CA PRO A 55 -15.60 14.83 7.18
C PRO A 55 -14.58 13.75 7.49
N ALA A 56 -13.30 14.09 7.36
CA ALA A 56 -12.18 13.20 7.59
C ALA A 56 -11.70 13.29 9.05
N THR A 57 -11.67 12.16 9.74
CA THR A 57 -11.17 12.05 11.12
C THR A 57 -9.88 11.25 11.12
N THR A 58 -8.89 11.62 11.93
CA THR A 58 -7.70 10.79 12.15
C THR A 58 -7.82 10.08 13.49
N GLY A 59 -7.56 8.77 13.51
CA GLY A 59 -7.64 7.97 14.74
C GLY A 59 -6.77 6.73 14.70
N ASP A 60 -6.52 6.15 15.87
CA ASP A 60 -5.85 4.84 15.98
C ASP A 60 -6.77 3.74 15.45
N VAL A 61 -6.20 2.78 14.71
CA VAL A 61 -6.96 1.69 14.10
C VAL A 61 -7.67 0.81 15.14
N ALA A 62 -7.11 0.69 16.35
CA ALA A 62 -7.75 -0.05 17.43
C ALA A 62 -9.04 0.60 17.96
N ALA A 63 -9.25 1.89 17.67
CA ALA A 63 -10.38 2.69 18.13
C ALA A 63 -11.29 3.14 16.97
N THR A 64 -11.26 2.46 15.83
CA THR A 64 -12.09 2.81 14.66
C THR A 64 -13.57 2.84 15.03
N PRO A 65 -14.27 3.98 14.84
CA PRO A 65 -15.70 4.07 15.10
C PRO A 65 -16.51 3.10 14.22
N VAL A 66 -17.51 2.45 14.80
CA VAL A 66 -18.32 1.42 14.10
C VAL A 66 -19.04 1.95 12.85
N HIS A 67 -19.29 3.26 12.79
CA HIS A 67 -20.04 3.90 11.70
C HIS A 67 -19.14 4.52 10.62
N GLU A 68 -17.82 4.54 10.83
CA GLU A 68 -16.84 5.09 9.89
C GLU A 68 -16.10 3.98 9.13
N MET A 69 -15.52 4.35 7.99
CA MET A 69 -14.63 3.51 7.18
C MET A 69 -13.28 4.21 7.02
N GLY A 70 -12.21 3.44 7.04
CA GLY A 70 -10.87 3.96 6.78
C GLY A 70 -10.62 4.13 5.28
N LEU A 71 -10.11 5.30 4.89
CA LEU A 71 -9.93 5.72 3.50
C LEU A 71 -8.50 6.14 3.16
N ASP A 72 -7.62 6.34 4.16
CA ASP A 72 -6.18 6.56 3.98
C ASP A 72 -5.41 6.17 5.25
N ILE A 73 -4.09 6.05 5.17
CA ILE A 73 -3.23 5.83 6.33
C ILE A 73 -2.99 7.12 7.12
N GLY A 74 -2.85 7.00 8.44
CA GLY A 74 -2.67 8.13 9.32
C GLY A 74 -1.22 8.61 9.39
N PRO A 75 -0.97 9.78 10.00
CA PRO A 75 0.36 10.39 10.09
C PRO A 75 1.40 9.53 10.83
N LYS A 76 1.01 8.73 11.86
CA LYS A 76 1.94 7.84 12.55
C LYS A 76 2.39 6.72 11.62
N THR A 77 1.46 6.15 10.85
CA THR A 77 1.72 5.09 9.87
C THR A 77 2.60 5.60 8.74
N ILE A 78 2.31 6.79 8.18
CA ILE A 78 3.15 7.43 7.16
C ILE A 78 4.60 7.54 7.65
N LYS A 79 4.79 8.07 8.88
CA LYS A 79 6.13 8.21 9.47
C LYS A 79 6.83 6.87 9.63
N ALA A 80 6.14 5.85 10.13
CA ALA A 80 6.71 4.52 10.33
C ALA A 80 7.11 3.87 8.99
N TYR A 81 6.26 3.98 7.98
CA TYR A 81 6.51 3.40 6.65
C TYR A 81 7.65 4.13 5.94
N ALA A 82 7.65 5.47 5.93
CA ALA A 82 8.73 6.26 5.35
C ALA A 82 10.10 5.96 5.99
N ALA A 83 10.13 5.76 7.31
CA ALA A 83 11.36 5.39 8.03
C ALA A 83 11.87 4.00 7.63
N GLU A 84 10.99 3.07 7.26
CA GLU A 84 11.40 1.75 6.78
C GLU A 84 11.83 1.78 5.32
N ILE A 85 11.10 2.51 4.47
CA ILE A 85 11.44 2.73 3.06
C ILE A 85 12.85 3.33 2.93
N ALA A 86 13.21 4.29 3.78
CA ALA A 86 14.53 4.92 3.78
C ALA A 86 15.71 3.95 4.02
N LYS A 87 15.46 2.75 4.56
CA LYS A 87 16.49 1.73 4.81
C LYS A 87 16.59 0.72 3.67
N ALA A 88 15.62 0.69 2.77
CA ALA A 88 15.52 -0.32 1.73
C ALA A 88 16.51 -0.05 0.59
N LYS A 89 17.16 -1.11 0.08
CA LYS A 89 17.97 -1.03 -1.15
C LYS A 89 17.15 -1.30 -2.40
N THR A 90 16.04 -2.01 -2.26
CA THR A 90 15.11 -2.32 -3.34
C THR A 90 13.70 -2.15 -2.81
N ILE A 91 12.88 -1.42 -3.55
CA ILE A 91 11.51 -1.08 -3.18
C ILE A 91 10.62 -1.52 -4.34
N VAL A 92 9.59 -2.31 -4.02
CA VAL A 92 8.50 -2.62 -4.94
C VAL A 92 7.23 -2.05 -4.34
N TRP A 93 6.56 -1.17 -5.08
CA TRP A 93 5.32 -0.55 -4.65
C TRP A 93 4.18 -0.85 -5.64
N ASN A 94 3.10 -1.45 -5.11
CA ASN A 94 1.88 -1.74 -5.85
C ASN A 94 0.66 -1.49 -4.96
N GLY A 95 -0.26 -0.65 -5.43
CA GLY A 95 -1.46 -0.20 -4.72
C GLY A 95 -1.27 1.12 -3.96
N PRO A 96 -2.19 2.09 -4.07
CA PRO A 96 -2.16 3.30 -3.24
C PRO A 96 -2.41 2.97 -1.76
N MET A 97 -2.10 3.92 -0.86
CA MET A 97 -2.33 3.74 0.59
C MET A 97 -3.77 4.08 1.01
N GLY A 98 -4.45 4.89 0.19
CA GLY A 98 -5.80 5.40 0.40
C GLY A 98 -6.46 5.78 -0.92
N VAL A 99 -7.65 6.37 -0.83
CA VAL A 99 -8.46 6.85 -1.97
C VAL A 99 -7.89 8.17 -2.49
N PHE A 100 -6.75 8.09 -3.18
CA PHE A 100 -5.93 9.26 -3.52
C PHE A 100 -6.54 10.20 -4.55
N GLU A 101 -7.61 9.78 -5.21
CA GLU A 101 -8.46 10.59 -6.08
C GLU A 101 -9.23 11.66 -5.29
N MET A 102 -9.42 11.44 -3.98
CA MET A 102 -10.07 12.37 -3.06
C MET A 102 -9.02 13.11 -2.23
N PRO A 103 -8.91 14.46 -2.31
CA PRO A 103 -7.84 15.20 -1.63
C PRO A 103 -7.73 14.95 -0.11
N ALA A 104 -8.86 14.72 0.57
CA ALA A 104 -8.91 14.40 1.99
C ALA A 104 -8.25 13.05 2.35
N PHE A 105 -8.12 12.14 1.39
CA PHE A 105 -7.66 10.75 1.57
C PHE A 105 -6.45 10.42 0.67
N ALA A 106 -5.75 11.44 0.17
CA ALA A 106 -4.60 11.29 -0.71
C ALA A 106 -3.25 11.38 -0.01
N LYS A 107 -3.22 11.89 1.23
CA LYS A 107 -1.97 12.27 1.90
C LYS A 107 -1.03 11.09 2.07
N GLY A 108 -1.53 9.95 2.53
CA GLY A 108 -0.74 8.74 2.73
C GLY A 108 -0.08 8.28 1.43
N THR A 109 -0.86 8.17 0.35
CA THR A 109 -0.35 7.79 -0.97
C THR A 109 0.74 8.74 -1.46
N LEU A 110 0.52 10.06 -1.36
CA LEU A 110 1.48 11.06 -1.85
C LEU A 110 2.76 11.09 -1.01
N GLU A 111 2.67 10.93 0.31
CA GLU A 111 3.84 10.91 1.20
C GLU A 111 4.66 9.63 1.02
N ILE A 112 4.03 8.48 0.80
CA ILE A 112 4.74 7.25 0.44
C ILE A 112 5.43 7.39 -0.92
N ALA A 113 4.77 7.97 -1.93
CA ALA A 113 5.40 8.24 -3.22
C ALA A 113 6.67 9.10 -3.08
N LYS A 114 6.62 10.16 -2.26
CA LYS A 114 7.79 11.00 -1.95
C LYS A 114 8.88 10.21 -1.20
N ALA A 115 8.52 9.40 -0.22
CA ALA A 115 9.49 8.59 0.52
C ALA A 115 10.24 7.61 -0.39
N VAL A 116 9.53 6.96 -1.31
CA VAL A 116 10.13 6.06 -2.32
C VAL A 116 11.07 6.83 -3.25
N ALA A 117 10.66 7.99 -3.73
CA ALA A 117 11.49 8.84 -4.57
C ALA A 117 12.77 9.30 -3.85
N THR A 118 12.66 9.74 -2.58
CA THR A 118 13.82 10.12 -1.76
C THR A 118 14.79 8.95 -1.53
N ALA A 119 14.26 7.75 -1.28
CA ALA A 119 15.10 6.55 -1.15
C ALA A 119 15.81 6.23 -2.48
N THR A 120 15.14 6.46 -3.61
CA THR A 120 15.72 6.26 -4.95
C THR A 120 16.85 7.25 -5.23
N ASP A 121 16.63 8.53 -4.94
CA ASP A 121 17.68 9.57 -5.01
C ASP A 121 18.89 9.21 -4.10
N SER A 122 18.64 8.47 -3.01
CA SER A 122 19.66 7.97 -2.07
C SER A 122 20.30 6.63 -2.48
N GLY A 123 20.00 6.12 -3.68
CA GLY A 123 20.63 4.94 -4.26
C GLY A 123 19.83 3.64 -4.17
N ALA A 124 18.59 3.66 -3.68
CA ALA A 124 17.71 2.49 -3.75
C ALA A 124 17.19 2.27 -5.19
N THR A 125 16.92 1.02 -5.57
CA THR A 125 16.15 0.71 -6.79
C THR A 125 14.67 0.71 -6.46
N SER A 126 13.86 1.53 -7.14
CA SER A 126 12.40 1.57 -6.98
C SER A 126 11.66 1.07 -8.21
N ILE A 127 10.71 0.17 -7.97
CA ILE A 127 9.81 -0.40 -8.97
C ILE A 127 8.39 -0.07 -8.53
N VAL A 128 7.69 0.76 -9.31
CA VAL A 128 6.29 1.09 -9.07
C VAL A 128 5.45 0.42 -10.14
N GLY A 129 4.45 -0.36 -9.75
CA GLY A 129 3.60 -1.08 -10.69
C GLY A 129 2.11 -0.93 -10.35
N GLY A 130 1.26 -1.03 -11.38
CA GLY A 130 -0.20 -0.93 -11.25
C GLY A 130 -0.72 0.45 -11.59
N GLY A 131 -1.83 0.52 -12.33
CA GLY A 131 -2.36 1.77 -12.89
C GLY A 131 -2.50 2.88 -11.85
N ASP A 132 -3.06 2.57 -10.69
CA ASP A 132 -3.31 3.54 -9.62
C ASP A 132 -2.01 4.03 -8.95
N SER A 133 -1.04 3.13 -8.70
CA SER A 133 0.27 3.54 -8.18
C SER A 133 1.06 4.38 -9.18
N VAL A 134 0.93 4.09 -10.47
CA VAL A 134 1.52 4.93 -11.54
C VAL A 134 0.86 6.30 -11.54
N ALA A 135 -0.47 6.38 -11.49
CA ALA A 135 -1.19 7.65 -11.40
C ALA A 135 -0.77 8.45 -10.15
N ALA A 136 -0.61 7.77 -9.01
CA ALA A 136 -0.18 8.39 -7.76
C ALA A 136 1.22 9.04 -7.85
N VAL A 137 2.22 8.37 -8.44
CA VAL A 137 3.58 8.96 -8.58
C VAL A 137 3.61 10.14 -9.56
N HIS A 138 2.72 10.14 -10.56
CA HIS A 138 2.55 11.28 -11.45
C HIS A 138 1.89 12.45 -10.72
N GLN A 139 0.80 12.20 -9.99
CA GLN A 139 0.11 13.21 -9.19
C GLN A 139 1.01 13.81 -8.10
N SER A 140 1.90 13.02 -7.51
CA SER A 140 2.87 13.51 -6.52
C SER A 140 4.06 14.26 -7.13
N GLY A 141 4.19 14.28 -8.47
CA GLY A 141 5.28 14.94 -9.17
C GLY A 141 6.64 14.24 -9.05
N VAL A 142 6.67 12.96 -8.67
CA VAL A 142 7.93 12.22 -8.41
C VAL A 142 8.23 11.15 -9.45
N ALA A 143 7.38 10.96 -10.46
CA ALA A 143 7.55 9.93 -11.48
C ALA A 143 8.95 9.91 -12.11
N GLY A 144 9.55 11.08 -12.38
CA GLY A 144 10.90 11.20 -12.95
C GLY A 144 12.04 10.72 -12.04
N LYS A 145 11.76 10.43 -10.77
CA LYS A 145 12.73 9.92 -9.78
C LYS A 145 12.61 8.42 -9.53
N ILE A 146 11.61 7.75 -10.10
CA ILE A 146 11.38 6.32 -9.90
C ILE A 146 12.27 5.53 -10.88
N SER A 147 12.93 4.46 -10.42
CA SER A 147 13.86 3.70 -11.27
C SER A 147 13.13 2.95 -12.40
N HIS A 148 11.96 2.38 -12.11
CA HIS A 148 11.12 1.73 -13.12
C HIS A 148 9.63 1.89 -12.80
N ILE A 149 8.87 2.37 -13.79
CA ILE A 149 7.41 2.47 -13.75
C ILE A 149 6.85 1.37 -14.66
N SER A 150 6.23 0.37 -14.04
CA SER A 150 5.69 -0.80 -14.72
C SER A 150 4.22 -0.62 -15.05
N THR A 151 3.87 -0.85 -16.31
CA THR A 151 2.48 -0.89 -16.79
C THR A 151 1.81 -2.26 -16.61
N GLY A 152 2.55 -3.26 -16.11
CA GLY A 152 2.07 -4.65 -16.00
C GLY A 152 1.13 -4.92 -14.83
N GLY A 153 1.04 -4.01 -13.85
CA GLY A 153 0.17 -4.16 -12.68
C GLY A 153 0.30 -5.53 -12.01
N GLY A 154 -0.78 -6.32 -12.06
CA GLY A 154 -0.79 -7.68 -11.51
C GLY A 154 0.23 -8.62 -12.14
N ALA A 155 0.52 -8.49 -13.44
CA ALA A 155 1.53 -9.31 -14.11
C ALA A 155 2.93 -9.08 -13.52
N SER A 156 3.23 -7.85 -13.09
CA SER A 156 4.50 -7.51 -12.44
C SER A 156 4.63 -8.18 -11.07
N LEU A 157 3.54 -8.26 -10.30
CA LEU A 157 3.51 -9.00 -9.04
C LEU A 157 3.63 -10.51 -9.25
N GLU A 158 2.97 -11.07 -10.27
CA GLU A 158 3.10 -12.49 -10.60
C GLU A 158 4.53 -12.86 -11.01
N PHE A 159 5.16 -12.02 -11.83
CA PHE A 159 6.56 -12.17 -12.23
C PHE A 159 7.50 -12.14 -11.02
N LEU A 160 7.32 -11.17 -10.10
CA LEU A 160 8.09 -11.09 -8.85
C LEU A 160 7.79 -12.26 -7.89
N GLY A 161 6.59 -12.83 -7.98
CA GLY A 161 6.23 -14.08 -7.32
C GLY A 161 6.91 -15.33 -7.91
N GLY A 162 7.77 -15.17 -8.91
CA GLY A 162 8.51 -16.25 -9.56
C GLY A 162 7.69 -17.05 -10.56
N ARG A 163 6.47 -16.59 -10.91
CA ARG A 163 5.67 -17.23 -11.95
C ARG A 163 6.27 -16.92 -13.30
N LYS A 164 6.30 -17.94 -14.17
CA LYS A 164 6.59 -17.72 -15.58
C LYS A 164 5.36 -17.11 -16.24
N LEU A 165 5.53 -15.97 -16.89
CA LEU A 165 4.44 -15.30 -17.59
C LEU A 165 4.30 -15.94 -18.98
N PRO A 166 3.13 -16.50 -19.34
CA PRO A 166 2.96 -17.22 -20.62
C PRO A 166 3.31 -16.36 -21.84
N GLY A 167 2.94 -15.07 -21.82
CA GLY A 167 3.26 -14.14 -22.90
C GLY A 167 4.74 -13.81 -23.05
N VAL A 168 5.53 -13.95 -21.97
CA VAL A 168 6.99 -13.78 -22.00
C VAL A 168 7.66 -15.07 -22.48
N GLU A 169 7.18 -16.23 -22.02
CA GLU A 169 7.70 -17.54 -22.45
C GLU A 169 7.47 -17.82 -23.95
N ALA A 170 6.41 -17.27 -24.53
CA ALA A 170 6.12 -17.41 -25.95
C ALA A 170 7.11 -16.64 -26.87
N LEU A 171 7.92 -15.74 -26.31
CA LEU A 171 8.91 -14.99 -27.09
C LEU A 171 10.10 -15.87 -27.44
N THR A 172 10.64 -15.72 -28.65
CA THR A 172 11.88 -16.40 -29.04
C THR A 172 13.04 -15.86 -28.22
N ASN A 173 13.93 -16.76 -27.79
CA ASN A 173 15.19 -16.36 -27.14
C ASN A 173 16.01 -15.44 -28.05
N ARG A 174 16.81 -14.58 -27.41
CA ARG A 174 17.69 -13.63 -28.09
C ARG A 174 18.90 -14.31 -28.72
#